data_AF-A0A914E1I4-F1
#
_entry.id   AF-A0A914E1I4-F1
#
_cell.length_a   1.000
_cell.length_b   1.000
_cell.length_c   1.000
_cell.angle_alpha   90.00
_cell.angle_beta   90.00
_cell.angle_gamma   90.00
#
_symmetry.space_group_name_H-M   'P 1'
#
loop_
_entity.id
_entity.type
_entity.pdbx_description
1 polymer ?
#
loop_
_entity_poly.entity_id
_entity_poly.type
_entity_poly.pdbx_seq_one_letter_code
_entity_poly.pdbx_strand_id
1 'polypeptide(L)'
;MDLLRINAGKLAIRIEPSLQFVTFKEFLSNALEDGPASLMSLFQRIQELIRNNPSSSKSLLIFDDLSAFSSLGYSSAQTLRCLQKLRKMLPCESLVVFASHNDDFARFTNTFDFCIEISLIGTGLGKGVTGKLEIAQRKLPFESLPLKTVYHYLLGERSVNMFLMGSAQAAFI
;
A
#
# COMPACT_ATOMS: atom_id res chain seq x y z
N MET A 1 1.34 -21.57 -4.02
CA MET A 1 1.71 -20.59 -5.05
C MET A 1 1.14 -19.25 -4.58
N ASP A 2 1.97 -18.23 -4.35
CA ASP A 2 1.52 -16.97 -3.76
C ASP A 2 0.41 -16.32 -4.58
N LEU A 3 -0.67 -15.92 -3.91
CA LEU A 3 -1.83 -15.26 -4.54
C LEU A 3 -1.39 -14.07 -5.43
N LEU A 4 -0.34 -13.36 -5.00
CA LEU A 4 0.23 -12.25 -5.74
C LEU A 4 0.87 -12.70 -7.07
N ARG A 5 1.58 -13.84 -7.10
CA ARG A 5 2.15 -14.38 -8.34
C ARG A 5 1.06 -14.81 -9.32
N ILE A 6 -0.02 -15.41 -8.80
CA ILE A 6 -1.19 -15.76 -9.60
C ILE A 6 -1.85 -14.49 -10.19
N ASN A 7 -2.05 -13.47 -9.36
CA ASN A 7 -2.69 -12.22 -9.80
C ASN A 7 -1.82 -11.42 -10.78
N ALA A 8 -0.50 -11.36 -10.55
CA ALA A 8 0.44 -10.77 -11.51
C ALA A 8 0.44 -11.52 -12.84
N GLY A 9 0.40 -12.86 -12.81
CA GLY A 9 0.26 -13.69 -14.02
C GLY A 9 -1.03 -13.38 -14.79
N LYS A 10 -2.16 -13.17 -14.10
CA LYS A 10 -3.43 -12.76 -14.72
C LYS A 10 -3.36 -11.38 -15.37
N LEU A 11 -2.51 -10.49 -14.83
CA LEU A 11 -2.26 -9.14 -15.35
C LEU A 11 -1.11 -9.10 -16.38
N ALA A 12 -0.57 -10.25 -16.77
CA ALA A 12 0.63 -10.37 -17.62
C ALA A 12 1.86 -9.60 -17.08
N ILE A 13 1.91 -9.37 -15.76
CA ILE A 13 3.04 -8.77 -15.08
C ILE A 13 4.09 -9.85 -14.86
N ARG A 14 5.24 -9.67 -15.51
CA ARG A 14 6.40 -10.56 -15.31
C ARG A 14 7.07 -10.18 -13.99
N ILE A 15 6.84 -10.98 -12.95
CA ILE A 15 7.55 -10.84 -11.69
C ILE A 15 8.98 -11.36 -11.87
N GLU A 16 9.94 -10.49 -11.63
CA GLU A 16 11.36 -10.80 -11.51
C GLU A 16 11.60 -11.90 -10.46
N PRO A 17 12.36 -12.97 -10.77
CA PRO A 17 12.69 -14.00 -9.79
C PRO A 17 13.45 -13.48 -8.56
N SER A 18 14.10 -12.33 -8.70
CA SER A 18 14.82 -11.62 -7.65
C SER A 18 13.89 -10.97 -6.61
N LEU A 19 12.58 -10.87 -6.89
CA LEU A 19 11.62 -10.22 -6.00
C LEU A 19 11.26 -11.13 -4.82
N GLN A 20 11.47 -10.61 -3.61
CA GLN A 20 11.21 -11.32 -2.37
C GLN A 20 9.79 -11.03 -1.89
N PHE A 21 9.01 -12.09 -1.66
CA PHE A 21 7.73 -12.01 -0.97
C PHE A 21 7.94 -12.53 0.43
N VAL A 22 7.49 -11.77 1.42
CA VAL A 22 7.52 -12.24 2.79
C VAL A 22 6.15 -12.08 3.40
N THR A 23 5.61 -13.18 3.91
CA THR A 23 4.27 -13.18 4.46
C THR A 23 4.29 -12.73 5.91
N PHE A 24 3.26 -12.00 6.34
CA PHE A 24 3.12 -11.63 7.74
C PHE A 24 3.13 -12.85 8.68
N LYS A 25 2.69 -14.01 8.20
CA LYS A 25 2.72 -15.29 8.92
C LYS A 25 4.14 -15.76 9.22
N GLU A 26 5.06 -15.69 8.26
CA GLU A 26 6.48 -16.06 8.44
C GLU A 26 7.18 -15.14 9.46
N PHE A 27 6.69 -13.91 9.61
CA PHE A 27 7.16 -12.99 10.63
C PHE A 27 6.54 -13.25 12.00
N LEU A 28 5.24 -13.57 12.05
CA LEU A 28 4.51 -13.91 13.28
C LEU A 28 5.02 -15.18 13.95
N SER A 29 5.32 -16.23 13.18
CA SER A 29 5.83 -17.49 13.74
C SER A 29 7.14 -17.30 14.50
N ASN A 30 8.04 -16.47 13.97
CA ASN A 30 9.31 -16.14 14.62
C ASN A 30 9.12 -15.14 15.76
N ALA A 31 8.17 -14.21 15.63
CA ALA A 31 7.83 -13.22 16.65
C ALA A 31 7.18 -13.84 17.90
N LEU A 32 6.50 -14.97 17.77
CA LEU A 32 5.87 -15.69 18.87
C LEU A 32 6.86 -16.60 19.64
N GLU A 33 7.96 -17.01 19.02
CA GLU A 33 8.99 -17.85 19.65
C GLU A 33 9.91 -17.05 20.59
N ASP A 34 10.12 -15.75 20.34
CA ASP A 34 11.06 -14.88 21.09
C ASP A 34 10.41 -14.06 22.24
N GLY A 35 9.19 -14.40 22.67
CA GLY A 35 8.41 -13.59 23.64
C GLY A 35 7.67 -12.45 22.94
N PRO A 36 7.28 -11.33 23.60
CA PRO A 36 6.61 -10.23 22.91
C PRO A 36 7.59 -9.54 21.96
N ALA A 37 7.79 -10.12 20.78
CA ALA A 37 8.62 -9.55 19.73
C ALA A 37 8.06 -8.17 19.42
N SER A 38 8.83 -7.14 19.78
CA SER A 38 8.40 -5.77 19.55
C SER A 38 8.28 -5.54 18.05
N LEU A 39 7.32 -4.73 17.62
CA LEU A 39 7.22 -4.24 16.25
C LEU A 39 8.58 -3.81 15.67
N MET A 40 9.48 -3.27 16.51
CA MET A 40 10.84 -2.90 16.11
C MET A 40 11.70 -4.05 15.58
N SER A 41 11.57 -5.28 16.09
CA SER A 41 12.37 -6.43 15.60
C SER A 41 11.95 -6.85 14.19
N LEU A 42 10.65 -6.78 13.89
CA LEU A 42 10.12 -6.95 12.53
C LEU A 42 10.78 -5.96 11.57
N PHE A 43 10.75 -4.67 11.93
CA PHE A 43 11.31 -3.62 11.10
C PHE A 43 12.83 -3.73 10.96
N GLN A 44 13.55 -4.18 11.99
CA GLN A 44 14.98 -4.49 11.92
C GLN A 44 15.28 -5.64 10.97
N ARG A 45 14.45 -6.68 10.92
CA ARG A 45 14.67 -7.81 10.01
C ARG A 45 14.42 -7.43 8.56
N ILE A 46 13.39 -6.62 8.29
CA ILE A 46 13.18 -6.01 6.96
C ILE A 46 14.41 -5.19 6.58
N GLN A 47 14.94 -4.40 7.52
CA GLN A 47 16.15 -3.61 7.32
C GLN A 47 17.39 -4.48 7.00
N GLU A 48 17.56 -5.62 7.67
CA GLU A 48 18.63 -6.58 7.35
C GLU A 48 18.46 -7.19 5.97
N LEU A 49 17.24 -7.56 5.58
CA LEU A 49 16.94 -8.09 4.24
C LEU A 49 17.29 -7.10 3.14
N ILE A 50 16.99 -5.82 3.35
CA ILE A 50 17.36 -4.74 2.41
C ILE A 50 18.88 -4.57 2.36
N ARG A 51 19.55 -4.53 3.52
CA ARG A 51 21.01 -4.33 3.61
C ARG A 51 21.79 -5.47 2.98
N ASN A 52 21.30 -6.70 3.11
CA ASN A 52 21.94 -7.89 2.57
C ASN A 52 21.67 -8.08 1.06
N ASN A 53 20.85 -7.23 0.45
CA ASN A 53 20.63 -7.16 -1.00
C ASN A 53 21.05 -5.79 -1.58
N PRO A 54 22.34 -5.43 -1.52
CA PRO A 54 22.84 -4.12 -1.92
C PRO A 54 22.73 -3.81 -3.42
N SER A 55 22.42 -4.82 -4.25
CA SER A 55 22.32 -4.68 -5.71
C SER A 55 21.13 -3.84 -6.18
N SER A 56 20.16 -3.52 -5.30
CA SER A 56 19.00 -2.72 -5.66
C SER A 56 19.19 -1.25 -5.23
N SER A 57 19.43 -0.35 -6.19
CA SER A 57 19.37 1.10 -5.96
C SER A 57 17.97 1.62 -5.66
N LYS A 58 16.95 0.76 -5.81
CA LYS A 58 15.53 1.05 -5.59
C LYS A 58 14.87 -0.11 -4.86
N SER A 59 13.97 0.19 -3.94
CA SER A 59 13.20 -0.83 -3.21
C SER A 59 11.71 -0.49 -3.22
N LEU A 60 10.87 -1.50 -3.47
CA LEU A 60 9.41 -1.38 -3.33
C LEU A 60 8.96 -2.26 -2.17
N LEU A 61 8.45 -1.64 -1.12
CA LEU A 61 7.90 -2.34 0.03
C LEU A 61 6.38 -2.15 0.03
N ILE A 62 5.65 -3.26 0.03
CA ILE A 62 4.20 -3.29 0.05
C ILE A 62 3.74 -4.01 1.32
N PHE A 63 2.94 -3.32 2.13
CA PHE A 63 2.24 -3.91 3.26
C PHE A 63 0.75 -4.02 2.93
N ASP A 64 0.29 -5.22 2.63
CA ASP A 64 -1.08 -5.46 2.15
C ASP A 64 -2.17 -5.09 3.16
N ASP A 65 -1.89 -5.18 4.46
CA ASP A 65 -2.82 -4.76 5.51
C ASP A 65 -2.09 -4.41 6.82
N LEU A 66 -2.04 -3.13 7.16
CA LEU A 66 -1.48 -2.68 8.45
C LEU A 66 -2.47 -2.80 9.62
N SER A 67 -3.76 -2.99 9.36
CA SER A 67 -4.75 -3.11 10.44
C SER A 67 -4.51 -4.35 11.29
N ALA A 68 -3.84 -5.37 10.73
CA ALA A 68 -3.35 -6.54 11.46
C ALA A 68 -2.45 -6.18 12.66
N PHE A 69 -1.70 -5.07 12.62
CA PHE A 69 -0.89 -4.63 13.75
C PHE A 69 -1.73 -4.14 14.93
N SER A 70 -2.91 -3.58 14.66
CA SER A 70 -3.86 -3.20 15.71
C SER A 70 -4.39 -4.42 16.45
N SER A 71 -4.62 -5.54 15.74
CA SER A 71 -5.00 -6.82 16.36
C SER A 71 -3.91 -7.39 17.27
N LEU A 72 -2.64 -7.01 17.06
CA LEU A 72 -1.50 -7.37 17.91
C LEU A 72 -1.27 -6.39 19.06
N GLY A 73 -2.16 -5.41 19.25
CA GLY A 73 -2.08 -4.43 20.32
C GLY A 73 -1.18 -3.23 20.04
N TYR A 74 -0.72 -3.04 18.80
CA TYR A 74 0.05 -1.85 18.42
C TYR A 74 -0.87 -0.70 18.01
N SER A 75 -0.60 0.49 18.54
CA SER A 75 -1.28 1.71 18.11
C SER A 75 -0.82 2.16 16.72
N SER A 76 -1.72 2.79 15.97
CA SER A 76 -1.41 3.35 14.64
C SER A 76 -0.22 4.33 14.67
N ALA A 77 -0.05 5.07 15.77
CA ALA A 77 1.10 5.95 15.98
C ALA A 77 2.43 5.18 16.12
N GLN A 78 2.44 4.03 16.82
CA GLN A 78 3.63 3.17 16.92
C GLN A 78 3.98 2.57 15.56
N THR A 79 2.98 2.07 14.83
CA THR A 79 3.15 1.53 13.48
C THR A 79 3.72 2.57 12.53
N LEU A 80 3.15 3.77 12.52
CA LEU A 80 3.61 4.86 11.69
C LEU A 80 5.05 5.29 12.01
N ARG A 81 5.42 5.40 13.30
CA ARG A 81 6.80 5.71 13.70
C ARG A 81 7.78 4.68 13.17
N CYS A 82 7.42 3.40 13.18
CA CYS A 82 8.27 2.33 12.66
C CYS A 82 8.40 2.41 11.13
N LEU A 83 7.30 2.67 10.41
CA LEU A 83 7.33 2.90 8.96
C LEU A 83 8.18 4.11 8.57
N GLN A 84 8.11 5.20 9.33
CA GLN A 84 8.95 6.37 9.09
C GLN A 84 10.44 6.08 9.32
N LYS A 85 10.77 5.29 10.33
CA LYS A 85 12.15 4.82 10.54
C LYS A 85 12.61 3.98 9.35
N LEU A 86 11.80 3.00 8.93
CA LEU A 86 12.10 2.16 7.77
C LEU A 86 12.32 2.99 6.51
N ARG A 87 11.43 3.94 6.22
CA ARG A 87 11.54 4.84 5.06
C ARG A 87 12.89 5.57 5.01
N LYS A 88 13.37 6.09 6.14
CA LYS A 88 14.65 6.82 6.22
C LYS A 88 15.87 5.95 5.92
N MET A 89 15.72 4.63 5.96
CA MET A 89 16.80 3.67 5.76
C MET A 89 16.79 3.06 4.36
N LEU A 90 15.72 3.28 3.60
CA LEU A 90 15.63 2.83 2.23
C LEU A 90 16.47 3.72 1.30
N PRO A 91 16.98 3.17 0.19
CA PRO A 91 17.60 3.97 -0.88
C PRO A 91 16.68 5.11 -1.34
N CYS A 92 17.26 6.23 -1.82
CA CYS A 92 16.51 7.45 -2.18
C CYS A 92 15.37 7.25 -3.19
N GLU A 93 15.43 6.22 -4.03
CA GLU A 93 14.40 5.92 -5.03
C GLU A 93 13.46 4.77 -4.62
N SER A 94 13.25 4.61 -3.31
CA SER A 94 12.39 3.56 -2.77
C SER A 94 10.99 4.05 -2.46
N LEU A 95 10.01 3.15 -2.63
CA LEU A 95 8.61 3.41 -2.36
C LEU A 95 8.12 2.46 -1.26
N VAL A 96 7.43 3.02 -0.27
CA VAL A 96 6.71 2.26 0.75
C VAL A 96 5.22 2.49 0.54
N VAL A 97 4.51 1.42 0.19
CA VAL A 97 3.06 1.41 0.03
C VAL A 97 2.47 0.55 1.12
N PHE A 98 1.36 0.99 1.70
CA PHE A 98 0.62 0.18 2.64
C PHE A 98 -0.88 0.43 2.48
N ALA A 99 -1.67 -0.59 2.75
CA ALA A 99 -3.12 -0.47 2.86
C ALA A 99 -3.56 -0.63 4.32
N SER A 100 -4.67 0.02 4.66
CA SER A 100 -5.29 -0.05 5.98
C SER A 100 -6.80 0.13 5.82
N HIS A 101 -7.56 -0.69 6.54
CA HIS A 101 -9.00 -0.52 6.70
C HIS A 101 -9.37 0.38 7.89
N ASN A 102 -8.38 0.79 8.69
CA ASN A 102 -8.57 1.62 9.86
C ASN A 102 -8.34 3.11 9.54
N ASP A 103 -9.36 3.93 9.82
CA ASP A 103 -9.36 5.40 9.68
C ASP A 103 -8.33 6.10 10.58
N ASP A 104 -7.77 5.41 11.57
CA ASP A 104 -6.75 5.98 12.45
C ASP A 104 -5.52 6.48 11.69
N PHE A 105 -5.19 5.87 10.54
CA PHE A 105 -4.09 6.32 9.69
C PHE A 105 -4.43 7.59 8.90
N ALA A 106 -5.72 7.88 8.67
CA ALA A 106 -6.15 9.11 7.98
C ALA A 106 -5.81 10.38 8.78
N ARG A 107 -5.63 10.26 10.10
CA ARG A 107 -5.18 11.36 10.97
C ARG A 107 -3.72 11.77 10.71
N PHE A 108 -2.97 10.95 9.99
CA PHE A 108 -1.55 11.16 9.71
C PHE A 108 -1.27 11.49 8.24
N THR A 109 -2.25 12.02 7.51
CA THR A 109 -2.15 12.41 6.08
C THR A 109 -0.91 13.26 5.76
N ASN A 110 -0.48 14.13 6.68
CA ASN A 110 0.72 14.95 6.52
C ASN A 110 2.05 14.18 6.50
N THR A 111 2.05 12.90 6.86
CA THR A 111 3.24 12.06 6.93
C THR A 111 3.49 11.26 5.64
N PHE A 112 2.50 11.19 4.76
CA PHE A 112 2.57 10.48 3.50
C PHE A 112 2.89 11.44 2.36
N ASP A 113 3.55 10.95 1.31
CA ASP A 113 3.77 11.75 0.11
C ASP A 113 2.47 11.84 -0.71
N PHE A 114 1.70 10.75 -0.74
CA PHE A 114 0.34 10.69 -1.27
C PHE A 114 -0.52 9.69 -0.45
N CYS A 115 -1.83 9.88 -0.50
CA CYS A 115 -2.84 9.00 0.08
C CYS A 115 -3.88 8.67 -0.99
N ILE A 116 -4.26 7.40 -1.11
CA ILE A 116 -5.31 6.94 -2.01
C ILE A 116 -6.43 6.36 -1.14
N GLU A 117 -7.57 7.04 -1.12
CA GLU A 117 -8.77 6.56 -0.43
C GLU A 117 -9.70 5.90 -1.44
N ILE A 118 -10.09 4.65 -1.17
CA ILE A 118 -10.97 3.87 -2.02
C ILE A 118 -12.27 3.63 -1.25
N SER A 119 -13.38 4.15 -1.77
CA SER A 119 -14.71 3.98 -1.21
C SER A 119 -15.67 3.38 -2.23
N LEU A 120 -16.64 2.59 -1.78
CA LEU A 120 -17.71 2.07 -2.63
C LEU A 120 -18.80 3.13 -2.78
N ILE A 121 -19.40 3.23 -3.97
CA ILE A 121 -20.58 4.06 -4.20
C ILE A 121 -21.80 3.14 -4.20
N GLY A 122 -22.70 3.33 -3.23
CA GLY A 122 -23.92 2.53 -3.08
C GLY A 122 -23.65 1.08 -2.66
N THR A 123 -24.60 0.18 -2.95
CA THR A 123 -24.54 -1.25 -2.58
C THR A 123 -23.76 -2.12 -3.60
N GLY A 124 -23.00 -1.52 -4.52
CA GLY A 124 -22.20 -2.25 -5.51
C GLY A 124 -22.96 -2.75 -6.75
N LEU A 125 -24.22 -2.33 -6.96
CA LEU A 125 -25.08 -2.74 -8.09
C LEU A 125 -25.34 -1.63 -9.12
N GLY A 126 -24.52 -0.59 -9.15
CA GLY A 126 -24.57 0.42 -10.21
C GLY A 126 -23.96 -0.11 -11.50
N LYS A 127 -24.75 -0.21 -12.59
CA LYS A 127 -24.34 -0.78 -13.89
C LYS A 127 -23.12 -0.12 -14.58
N GLY A 128 -22.52 0.91 -14.01
CA GLY A 128 -21.39 1.63 -14.63
C GLY A 128 -20.37 2.25 -13.68
N VAL A 129 -20.51 2.09 -12.36
CA VAL A 129 -19.57 2.63 -11.36
C VAL A 129 -19.49 1.66 -10.18
N THR A 130 -18.29 1.20 -9.85
CA THR A 130 -18.05 0.40 -8.65
C THR A 130 -17.85 1.28 -7.42
N GLY A 131 -17.09 2.35 -7.56
CA GLY A 131 -16.80 3.22 -6.44
C GLY A 131 -16.07 4.50 -6.82
N LYS A 132 -15.53 5.13 -5.79
CA LYS A 132 -14.82 6.39 -5.82
C LYS A 132 -13.38 6.19 -5.31
N LEU A 133 -12.45 6.81 -6.00
CA LEU A 133 -11.05 6.83 -5.65
C LEU A 133 -10.62 8.29 -5.48
N GLU A 134 -10.15 8.65 -4.29
CA GLU A 134 -9.61 9.98 -4.00
C GLU A 134 -8.10 9.90 -3.81
N ILE A 135 -7.35 10.64 -4.64
CA ILE A 135 -5.90 10.77 -4.49
C ILE A 135 -5.63 12.14 -3.87
N ALA A 136 -5.11 12.15 -2.66
CA ALA A 136 -4.62 13.35 -2.00
C ALA A 136 -3.09 13.33 -1.99
N GLN A 137 -2.47 14.44 -2.34
CA GLN A 137 -1.01 14.59 -2.31
C GLN A 137 -0.61 15.56 -1.20
N ARG A 138 0.57 15.32 -0.62
CA ARG A 138 1.14 16.29 0.31
C ARG A 138 1.45 17.58 -0.45
N LYS A 139 1.03 18.71 0.12
CA LYS A 139 1.34 20.03 -0.42
C LYS A 139 2.86 20.24 -0.42
N LEU A 140 3.50 20.07 -1.56
CA LEU A 140 4.87 20.49 -1.78
C LEU A 140 4.88 22.01 -2.03
N PRO A 141 5.86 22.75 -1.49
CA PRO A 141 5.87 24.22 -1.52
C PRO A 141 5.91 24.84 -2.94
N PHE A 142 6.10 24.03 -3.99
CA PHE A 142 6.32 24.52 -5.37
C PHE A 142 5.47 23.81 -6.44
N GLU A 143 4.45 23.02 -6.07
CA GLU A 143 3.62 22.31 -7.05
C GLU A 143 2.25 22.96 -7.29
N SER A 144 1.84 23.01 -8.56
CA SER A 144 0.55 23.53 -9.04
C SER A 144 -0.51 22.43 -9.25
N LEU A 145 -0.18 21.17 -8.94
CA LEU A 145 -1.11 20.05 -9.07
C LEU A 145 -2.26 20.18 -8.07
N PRO A 146 -3.48 19.74 -8.43
CA PRO A 146 -4.60 19.74 -7.50
C PRO A 146 -4.26 18.85 -6.31
N LEU A 147 -4.30 19.44 -5.11
CA LEU A 147 -4.02 18.78 -3.82
C LEU A 147 -4.89 17.53 -3.57
N LYS A 148 -6.01 17.44 -4.29
CA LYS A 148 -6.94 16.32 -4.26
C LYS A 148 -7.53 16.12 -5.65
N THR A 149 -7.41 14.90 -6.17
CA THR A 149 -8.08 14.48 -7.41
C THR A 149 -9.06 13.35 -7.10
N VAL A 150 -10.26 13.43 -7.65
CA VAL A 150 -11.34 12.47 -7.39
C VAL A 150 -11.74 11.78 -8.69
N TYR A 151 -11.71 10.45 -8.67
CA TYR A 151 -12.11 9.59 -9.77
C TYR A 151 -13.29 8.71 -9.36
N HIS A 152 -14.12 8.36 -10.33
CA HIS A 152 -14.91 7.15 -10.28
C HIS A 152 -14.11 5.99 -10.85
N TYR A 153 -14.30 4.80 -10.31
CA TYR A 153 -13.73 3.58 -10.87
C TYR A 153 -14.78 2.52 -11.13
N LEU A 154 -14.54 1.71 -12.15
CA LEU A 154 -15.29 0.51 -12.50
C LEU A 154 -14.32 -0.67 -12.49
N LEU A 155 -14.59 -1.65 -11.62
CA LEU A 155 -13.89 -2.94 -11.61
C LEU A 155 -14.49 -3.84 -12.69
N GLY A 156 -13.67 -4.19 -13.68
CA GLY A 156 -13.91 -5.32 -14.56
C GLY A 156 -13.31 -6.61 -13.98
N GLU A 157 -13.41 -7.71 -14.71
CA GLU A 157 -12.84 -9.00 -14.26
C GLU A 157 -11.31 -8.98 -14.09
N ARG A 158 -10.61 -8.18 -14.91
CA ARG A 158 -9.14 -8.07 -14.94
C ARG A 158 -8.65 -6.65 -15.23
N SER A 159 -9.52 -5.67 -15.09
CA SER A 159 -9.23 -4.28 -15.39
C SER A 159 -9.84 -3.36 -14.34
N VAL A 160 -9.19 -2.22 -14.13
CA VAL A 160 -9.73 -1.13 -13.32
C VAL A 160 -9.75 0.10 -14.20
N ASN A 161 -10.94 0.57 -14.56
CA ASN A 161 -11.12 1.77 -15.37
C ASN A 161 -11.41 2.95 -14.45
N MET A 162 -10.61 4.02 -14.54
CA MET A 162 -10.79 5.25 -13.77
C MET A 162 -11.23 6.38 -14.70
N PHE A 163 -12.19 7.18 -14.27
CA PHE A 163 -12.71 8.32 -15.03
C PHE A 163 -13.06 9.47 -14.09
N LEU A 164 -12.99 10.70 -14.60
CA LEU A 164 -13.33 11.89 -13.83
C LEU A 164 -14.83 11.89 -13.52
N MET A 165 -15.20 12.47 -12.38
CA MET A 165 -16.62 12.65 -12.07
C MET A 165 -17.26 13.54 -13.14
N GLY A 166 -18.37 13.08 -13.74
CA GLY A 166 -19.09 13.81 -14.78
C GLY A 166 -18.57 13.64 -16.21
N SER A 167 -17.45 12.94 -16.45
CA SER A 167 -17.09 12.55 -17.82
C SER A 167 -17.93 11.34 -18.26
N ALA A 168 -18.63 11.46 -19.38
CA ALA A 168 -19.39 10.36 -19.98
C ALA A 168 -18.45 9.20 -20.33
N GLN A 169 -18.90 7.96 -20.08
CA GLN A 169 -18.17 6.75 -20.47
C GLN A 169 -17.93 6.75 -21.98
N ALA A 170 -16.69 6.97 -22.43
CA ALA A 170 -16.27 6.48 -23.73
C ALA A 170 -16.11 4.96 -23.58
N ALA A 171 -17.20 4.23 -23.79
CA ALA A 171 -17.18 2.78 -23.86
C ALA A 171 -16.30 2.38 -25.05
N PHE A 172 -15.07 1.96 -24.78
CA PHE A 172 -14.31 1.20 -25.76
C PHE A 172 -14.83 -0.24 -25.68
N ILE A 173 -15.57 -0.61 -26.73
CA ILE A 173 -16.00 -1.98 -27.06
C ILE A 173 -14.77 -2.79 -27.43
#